data_AF-A0A8D0L3U7-F1
#
_entry.id   AF-A0A8D0L3U7-F1
#
_cell.length_a   1.000
_cell.length_b   1.000
_cell.length_c   1.000
_cell.angle_alpha   90.00
_cell.angle_beta   90.00
_cell.angle_gamma   90.00
#
_symmetry.space_group_name_H-M   'P 1'
#
loop_
_entity.id
_entity.type
_entity.pdbx_description
1 polymer ?
#
loop_
_entity_poly.entity_id
_entity_poly.type
_entity_poly.pdbx_seq_one_letter_code
_entity_poly.pdbx_strand_id
1 'polypeptide(L)'
;MELDRQLTSYLTDRVDAFQMPQEAQKIQAEIAAHESTLEELKRSVQSLTQTASECRSPRGGTQLDALQRKFREVSTKLQLFQKPANFEQRMLDCKRVLDSVKAELHVLDVKYTDPDVIQSHLDKCMKLYKTLSEVKLEVETVIKTGRQIVQKQQTDNPKGMDEQLTSLKFLYNDLGSQVR
;
A
#
# COMPACT_ATOMS: atom_id res chain seq x y z
N MET A 1 0.31 -4.11 24.84
CA MET A 1 1.75 -4.41 24.69
C MET A 1 2.42 -3.13 24.29
N GLU A 2 3.66 -2.86 24.73
CA GLU A 2 4.33 -1.60 24.41
C GLU A 2 4.48 -1.41 22.89
N LEU A 3 4.83 -2.48 22.19
CA LEU A 3 4.97 -2.49 20.73
C LEU A 3 3.70 -2.09 19.97
N ASP A 4 2.54 -2.50 20.50
CA ASP A 4 1.24 -2.13 19.92
C ASP A 4 1.00 -0.62 19.98
N ARG A 5 1.32 -0.01 21.14
CA ARG A 5 1.20 1.44 21.37
C ARG A 5 2.18 2.21 20.48
N GLN A 6 3.41 1.72 20.36
CA GLN A 6 4.46 2.33 19.53
C GLN A 6 4.08 2.31 18.04
N LEU A 7 3.68 1.16 17.49
CA LEU A 7 3.23 1.06 16.10
C LEU A 7 2.00 1.93 15.83
N THR A 8 1.08 2.03 16.79
CA THR A 8 -0.08 2.92 16.68
C THR A 8 0.33 4.39 16.59
N SER A 9 1.33 4.82 17.37
CA SER A 9 1.88 6.17 17.28
C SER A 9 2.46 6.44 15.89
N TYR A 10 3.33 5.56 15.38
CA TYR A 10 3.94 5.74 14.06
C TYR A 10 2.91 5.84 12.94
N LEU A 11 1.89 4.98 12.95
CA LEU A 11 0.81 5.03 11.97
C LEU A 11 0.01 6.34 12.05
N THR A 12 -0.21 6.86 13.27
CA THR A 12 -0.91 8.13 13.50
C THR A 12 -0.09 9.32 13.02
N ASP A 13 1.21 9.28 13.27
CA ASP A 13 2.17 10.33 12.90
C ASP A 13 2.63 10.23 11.43
N ARG A 14 2.08 9.27 10.67
CA ARG A 14 2.46 8.97 9.28
C ARG A 14 3.96 8.68 9.12
N VAL A 15 4.54 8.01 10.09
CA VAL A 15 5.92 7.51 10.05
C VAL A 15 5.91 6.08 9.52
N ASP A 16 6.78 5.80 8.54
CA ASP A 16 6.95 4.46 7.97
C ASP A 16 8.34 3.86 8.25
N ALA A 17 8.49 2.57 7.92
CA ALA A 17 9.71 1.81 8.13
C ALA A 17 10.93 2.35 7.36
N PHE A 18 10.75 3.08 6.26
CA PHE A 18 11.86 3.65 5.48
C PHE A 18 12.46 4.86 6.17
N GLN A 19 11.66 5.61 6.91
CA GLN A 19 12.13 6.75 7.71
C GLN A 19 12.94 6.30 8.94
N MET A 20 12.70 5.08 9.43
CA MET A 20 13.30 4.56 10.67
C MET A 20 13.78 3.09 10.49
N PRO A 21 14.80 2.83 9.65
CA PRO A 21 15.18 1.47 9.27
C PRO A 21 15.72 0.63 10.44
N GLN A 22 16.47 1.23 11.36
CA GLN A 22 16.98 0.54 12.55
C GLN A 22 15.85 0.12 13.49
N GLU A 23 14.89 1.02 13.71
CA GLU A 23 13.73 0.72 14.54
C GLU A 23 12.85 -0.36 13.89
N ALA A 24 12.62 -0.27 12.58
CA ALA A 24 11.89 -1.29 11.84
C ALA A 24 12.53 -2.68 11.98
N GLN A 25 13.86 -2.78 11.88
CA GLN A 25 14.58 -4.04 12.06
C GLN A 25 14.44 -4.58 13.48
N LYS A 26 14.56 -3.72 14.49
CA LYS A 26 14.40 -4.08 15.90
C LYS A 26 12.99 -4.59 16.18
N ILE A 27 11.96 -3.86 15.75
CA ILE A 27 10.56 -4.24 15.90
C ILE A 27 10.29 -5.59 15.22
N GLN A 28 10.84 -5.81 14.04
CA GLN A 28 10.67 -7.07 13.32
C GLN A 28 11.33 -8.24 14.04
N ALA A 29 12.52 -8.05 14.60
CA ALA A 29 13.19 -9.07 15.42
C ALA A 29 12.41 -9.38 16.70
N GLU A 30 11.85 -8.37 17.36
CA GLU A 30 11.02 -8.53 18.56
C GLU A 30 9.73 -9.32 18.26
N ILE A 31 9.06 -9.02 17.15
CA ILE A 31 7.86 -9.76 16.71
C ILE A 31 8.20 -11.21 16.39
N ALA A 32 9.31 -11.47 15.68
CA ALA A 32 9.74 -12.83 15.36
C ALA A 32 10.09 -13.64 16.61
N ALA A 33 10.74 -13.02 17.61
CA ALA A 33 11.02 -13.66 18.89
C ALA A 33 9.73 -14.03 19.62
N HIS A 34 8.77 -13.09 19.71
CA HIS A 34 7.46 -13.33 20.33
C HIS A 34 6.65 -14.41 19.59
N GLU A 35 6.73 -14.49 18.27
CA GLU A 35 6.08 -15.55 17.47
C GLU A 35 6.63 -16.93 17.84
N SER A 36 7.95 -17.05 17.93
CA SER A 36 8.61 -18.31 18.31
C SER A 36 8.19 -18.76 19.71
N THR A 37 8.18 -17.84 20.68
CA THR A 37 7.74 -18.14 22.05
C THR A 37 6.26 -18.55 22.10
N LEU A 38 5.40 -17.92 21.29
CA LEU A 38 3.98 -18.27 21.21
C LEU A 38 3.78 -19.68 20.63
N GLU A 39 4.54 -20.06 19.61
CA GLU A 39 4.50 -21.40 19.01
C GLU A 39 5.05 -22.48 19.95
N GLU A 40 6.05 -22.17 20.77
CA GLU A 40 6.51 -23.06 21.85
C GLU A 40 5.43 -23.26 22.91
N LEU A 41 4.82 -22.17 23.39
CA LEU A 41 3.77 -22.23 24.41
C LEU A 41 2.56 -23.03 23.92
N LYS A 42 2.15 -22.86 22.65
CA LYS A 42 1.09 -23.67 22.03
C LYS A 42 1.44 -25.16 22.02
N ARG A 43 2.67 -25.53 21.65
CA ARG A 43 3.13 -26.92 21.65
C ARG A 43 3.12 -27.52 23.05
N SER A 44 3.58 -26.79 24.06
CA SER A 44 3.56 -27.24 25.46
C SER A 44 2.14 -27.43 25.99
N VAL A 45 1.21 -26.52 25.67
CA VAL A 45 -0.20 -26.66 26.05
C VAL A 45 -0.82 -27.88 25.36
N GLN A 46 -0.54 -28.10 24.08
CA GLN A 46 -1.03 -29.28 23.35
C GLN A 46 -0.48 -30.59 23.93
N SER A 47 0.81 -30.66 24.27
CA SER A 47 1.38 -31.88 24.87
C SER A 47 0.78 -32.18 26.24
N LEU A 48 0.54 -31.16 27.06
CA LEU A 48 -0.10 -31.29 28.38
C LEU A 48 -1.57 -31.75 28.27
N THR A 49 -2.30 -31.30 27.24
CA THR A 49 -3.67 -31.78 26.98
C THR A 49 -3.73 -33.21 26.43
N GLN A 50 -2.66 -33.70 25.80
CA GLN A 50 -2.57 -35.09 25.33
C GLN A 50 -2.19 -36.07 26.43
N THR A 51 -1.47 -35.63 27.48
CA THR A 51 -1.08 -36.46 28.61
C THR A 51 -2.11 -36.47 29.76
N ALA A 52 -2.99 -35.47 29.83
CA ALA A 52 -4.04 -35.37 30.86
C ALA A 52 -5.43 -35.69 30.28
N SER A 53 -5.84 -36.96 30.34
CA SER A 53 -7.20 -37.39 30.00
C SER A 53 -8.27 -37.01 31.05
N GLU A 54 -7.92 -36.39 32.18
CA GLU A 54 -8.90 -36.05 33.23
C GLU A 54 -8.57 -34.67 33.84
N CYS A 55 -9.61 -33.86 34.05
CA CYS A 55 -9.59 -32.51 34.65
C CYS A 55 -9.24 -31.33 33.71
N ARG A 56 -10.25 -30.95 32.91
CA ARG A 56 -10.23 -29.77 32.03
C ARG A 56 -10.37 -28.48 32.87
N SER A 57 -9.30 -27.71 33.05
CA SER A 57 -9.42 -26.30 33.46
C SER A 57 -9.64 -25.42 32.22
N PRO A 58 -10.82 -24.79 32.06
CA PRO A 58 -11.15 -24.01 30.85
C PRO A 58 -10.42 -22.66 30.75
N ARG A 59 -9.63 -22.27 31.77
CA ARG A 59 -8.99 -20.94 31.85
C ARG A 59 -7.77 -20.79 30.93
N GLY A 60 -6.99 -21.85 30.70
CA GLY A 60 -5.73 -21.78 29.92
C GLY A 60 -5.93 -21.40 28.44
N GLY A 61 -6.99 -21.91 27.82
CA GLY A 61 -7.32 -21.57 26.42
C GLY A 61 -7.62 -20.09 26.23
N THR A 62 -8.42 -19.51 27.13
CA THR A 62 -8.86 -18.10 26.99
C THR A 62 -7.72 -17.08 27.05
N GLN A 63 -6.66 -17.33 27.83
CA GLN A 63 -5.52 -16.42 27.93
C GLN A 63 -4.58 -16.55 26.73
N LEU A 64 -4.35 -17.77 26.23
CA LEU A 64 -3.57 -18.02 25.03
C LEU A 64 -4.25 -17.42 23.78
N ASP A 65 -5.57 -17.56 23.68
CA ASP A 65 -6.38 -16.96 22.60
C ASP A 65 -6.29 -15.43 22.62
N ALA A 66 -6.38 -14.82 23.81
CA ALA A 66 -6.24 -13.37 23.96
C ALA A 66 -4.84 -12.88 23.57
N LEU A 67 -3.80 -13.63 23.91
CA LEU A 67 -2.42 -13.32 23.54
C LEU A 67 -2.21 -13.44 22.02
N GLN A 68 -2.73 -14.51 21.41
CA GLN A 68 -2.65 -14.73 19.97
C GLN A 68 -3.40 -13.65 19.18
N ARG A 69 -4.55 -13.19 19.67
CA ARG A 69 -5.28 -12.07 19.08
C ARG A 69 -4.46 -10.78 19.10
N LYS A 70 -3.92 -10.42 20.27
CA LYS A 70 -3.04 -9.23 20.41
C LYS A 70 -1.82 -9.31 19.50
N PHE A 71 -1.23 -10.50 19.37
CA PHE A 71 -0.08 -10.70 18.47
C PHE A 71 -0.47 -10.47 17.01
N ARG A 72 -1.61 -11.01 16.56
CA ARG A 72 -2.12 -10.75 15.19
C ARG A 72 -2.33 -9.26 14.93
N GLU A 73 -2.91 -8.53 15.88
CA GLU A 73 -3.11 -7.07 15.76
C GLU A 73 -1.78 -6.33 15.59
N VAL A 74 -0.79 -6.65 16.42
CA VAL A 74 0.57 -6.08 16.33
C VAL A 74 1.24 -6.41 14.99
N SER A 75 1.11 -7.66 14.52
CA SER A 75 1.65 -8.07 13.22
C SER A 75 0.98 -7.33 12.06
N THR A 76 -0.34 -7.13 12.10
CA THR A 76 -1.04 -6.31 11.10
C THR A 76 -0.54 -4.86 11.12
N LYS A 77 -0.38 -4.26 12.31
CA LYS A 77 0.16 -2.90 12.43
C LYS A 77 1.60 -2.79 11.90
N LEU A 78 2.44 -3.82 12.11
CA LEU A 78 3.78 -3.87 11.53
C LEU A 78 3.70 -3.87 9.99
N GLN A 79 2.82 -4.66 9.38
CA GLN A 79 2.66 -4.66 7.92
C GLN A 79 2.26 -3.28 7.41
N LEU A 80 1.31 -2.63 8.07
CA LEU A 80 0.89 -1.26 7.71
C LEU A 80 2.02 -0.24 7.88
N PHE A 81 2.84 -0.35 8.93
CA PHE A 81 3.99 0.52 9.17
C PHE A 81 5.08 0.38 8.09
N GLN A 82 5.16 -0.78 7.44
CA GLN A 82 6.09 -1.00 6.34
C GLN A 82 5.60 -0.42 5.00
N LYS A 83 4.33 -0.01 4.89
CA LYS A 83 3.82 0.72 3.72
C LYS A 83 4.42 2.13 3.71
N PRO A 84 4.97 2.63 2.59
CA PRO A 84 5.41 4.02 2.53
C PRO A 84 4.25 4.99 2.84
N ALA A 85 4.45 5.90 3.78
CA ALA A 85 3.39 6.75 4.32
C ALA A 85 2.80 7.71 3.28
N ASN A 86 3.60 8.11 2.28
CA ASN A 86 3.20 8.99 1.19
C ASN A 86 2.64 8.26 -0.04
N PHE A 87 2.57 6.93 -0.03
CA PHE A 87 2.22 6.14 -1.22
C PHE A 87 0.84 6.51 -1.78
N GLU A 88 -0.18 6.59 -0.92
CA GLU A 88 -1.55 6.91 -1.34
C GLU A 88 -1.64 8.30 -1.95
N GLN A 89 -0.91 9.28 -1.40
CA GLN A 89 -0.85 10.63 -1.96
C GLN A 89 -0.19 10.62 -3.34
N ARG A 90 0.95 9.93 -3.51
CA ARG A 90 1.63 9.81 -4.80
C ARG A 90 0.73 9.18 -5.86
N MET A 91 -0.04 8.16 -5.49
CA MET A 91 -1.01 7.52 -6.39
C MET A 91 -2.14 8.48 -6.79
N LEU A 92 -2.67 9.26 -5.85
CA LEU A 92 -3.67 10.29 -6.12
C LEU A 92 -3.12 11.40 -7.02
N ASP A 93 -1.88 11.83 -6.80
CA ASP A 93 -1.24 12.87 -7.61
C ASP A 93 -1.05 12.40 -9.06
N CYS A 94 -0.57 11.17 -9.27
CA CYS A 94 -0.53 10.54 -10.59
C CYS A 94 -1.90 10.54 -11.26
N LYS A 95 -2.93 10.10 -10.54
CA LYS A 95 -4.29 10.06 -11.08
C LYS A 95 -4.78 11.46 -11.50
N ARG A 96 -4.58 12.48 -10.65
CA ARG A 96 -4.99 13.86 -10.93
C ARG A 96 -4.31 14.43 -12.17
N VAL A 97 -3.01 14.17 -12.35
CA VAL A 97 -2.28 14.60 -13.56
C VAL A 97 -2.90 13.96 -14.81
N LEU A 98 -3.15 12.65 -14.78
CA LEU A 98 -3.75 11.95 -15.92
C LEU A 98 -5.19 12.40 -16.20
N ASP A 99 -6.00 12.61 -15.16
CA ASP A 99 -7.35 13.16 -15.31
C ASP A 99 -7.34 14.57 -15.91
N SER A 100 -6.35 15.41 -15.56
CA SER A 100 -6.15 16.74 -16.16
C SER A 100 -5.79 16.64 -17.64
N VAL A 101 -4.85 15.77 -18.00
CA VAL A 101 -4.48 15.52 -19.40
C VAL A 101 -5.67 15.02 -20.20
N LYS A 102 -6.45 14.08 -19.62
CA LYS A 102 -7.67 13.58 -20.24
C LYS A 102 -8.66 14.71 -20.50
N ALA A 103 -8.93 15.56 -19.52
CA ALA A 103 -9.85 16.69 -19.67
C ALA A 103 -9.41 17.66 -20.78
N GLU A 104 -8.11 17.96 -20.87
CA GLU A 104 -7.55 18.84 -21.91
C GLU A 104 -7.60 18.19 -23.32
N LEU A 105 -7.40 16.87 -23.45
CA LEU A 105 -7.49 16.16 -24.74
C LEU A 105 -8.89 16.22 -25.36
N HIS A 106 -9.95 16.08 -24.57
CA HIS A 106 -11.34 16.12 -25.06
C HIS A 106 -11.70 17.48 -25.69
N VAL A 107 -10.91 18.54 -25.42
CA VAL A 107 -11.16 19.90 -25.90
C VAL A 107 -10.53 20.15 -27.28
N LEU A 108 -9.62 19.29 -27.77
CA LEU A 108 -8.87 19.53 -29.01
C LEU A 108 -9.61 19.07 -30.29
N ASP A 109 -10.79 18.47 -30.18
CA ASP A 109 -11.59 17.95 -31.30
C ASP A 109 -12.50 19.03 -31.92
N VAL A 110 -11.94 19.88 -32.80
CA VAL A 110 -12.69 20.88 -33.57
C VAL A 110 -12.22 20.87 -35.03
N LYS A 111 -13.13 21.08 -35.99
CA LYS A 111 -12.79 21.16 -37.42
C LYS A 111 -12.07 22.49 -37.72
N TYR A 112 -10.80 22.44 -38.13
CA TYR A 112 -9.97 23.63 -38.33
C TYR A 112 -9.80 24.03 -39.80
N THR A 113 -9.97 25.31 -40.09
CA THR A 113 -9.54 25.97 -41.34
C THR A 113 -8.70 27.23 -41.11
N ASP A 114 -8.44 27.62 -39.85
CA ASP A 114 -7.70 28.84 -39.48
C ASP A 114 -6.27 28.50 -38.97
N PRO A 115 -5.20 29.06 -39.57
CA PRO A 115 -3.80 28.86 -39.16
C PRO A 115 -3.49 29.18 -37.70
N ASP A 116 -4.08 30.24 -37.12
CA ASP A 116 -3.79 30.64 -35.73
C ASP A 116 -4.37 29.62 -34.73
N VAL A 117 -5.53 29.06 -35.08
CA VAL A 117 -6.17 28.00 -34.30
C VAL A 117 -5.36 26.71 -34.40
N ILE A 118 -4.82 26.38 -35.57
CA ILE A 118 -3.94 25.20 -35.75
C ILE A 118 -2.69 25.31 -34.88
N GLN A 119 -2.03 26.48 -34.86
CA GLN A 119 -0.83 26.70 -34.04
C GLN A 119 -1.14 26.59 -32.54
N SER A 120 -2.24 27.18 -32.07
CA SER A 120 -2.67 27.05 -30.67
C SER A 120 -2.94 25.60 -30.27
N HIS A 121 -3.49 24.78 -31.17
CA HIS A 121 -3.72 23.35 -30.92
C HIS A 121 -2.42 22.57 -30.87
N LEU A 122 -1.47 22.85 -31.77
CA LEU A 122 -0.14 22.25 -31.73
C LEU A 122 0.58 22.53 -30.40
N ASP A 123 0.55 23.77 -29.92
CA ASP A 123 1.16 24.16 -28.65
C ASP A 123 0.53 23.41 -27.46
N LYS A 124 -0.80 23.24 -27.47
CA LYS A 124 -1.51 22.44 -26.46
C LYS A 124 -1.13 20.96 -26.52
N CYS A 125 -1.07 20.36 -27.71
CA CYS A 125 -0.61 18.98 -27.89
C CYS A 125 0.80 18.77 -27.34
N MET A 126 1.72 19.68 -27.65
CA MET A 126 3.10 19.63 -27.14
C MET A 126 3.16 19.73 -25.61
N LYS A 127 2.32 20.57 -25.00
CA LYS A 127 2.21 20.68 -23.54
C LYS A 127 1.68 19.37 -22.90
N LEU A 128 0.68 18.74 -23.51
CA LEU A 128 0.12 17.48 -23.03
C LEU A 128 1.14 16.34 -23.14
N TYR A 129 1.85 16.25 -24.26
CA TYR A 129 2.93 15.29 -24.46
C TYR A 129 4.04 15.45 -23.42
N LYS A 130 4.46 16.69 -23.14
CA LYS A 130 5.46 16.99 -22.10
C LYS A 130 4.97 16.53 -20.72
N THR A 131 3.74 16.86 -20.36
CA THR A 131 3.15 16.48 -19.06
C THR A 131 3.08 14.96 -18.90
N LEU A 132 2.63 14.23 -19.92
CA LEU A 132 2.60 12.75 -19.90
C LEU A 132 4.00 12.15 -19.80
N SER A 133 4.99 12.74 -20.47
CA SER A 133 6.37 12.28 -20.44
C SER A 133 7.02 12.48 -19.06
N GLU A 134 6.73 13.61 -18.40
CA GLU A 134 7.24 13.92 -17.05
C GLU A 134 6.65 13.01 -15.98
N VAL A 135 5.36 12.66 -16.08
CA VAL A 135 4.68 11.80 -15.08
C VAL A 135 4.93 10.30 -15.28
N LYS A 136 5.49 9.88 -16.43
CA LYS A 136 5.69 8.47 -16.81
C LYS A 136 6.39 7.64 -15.73
N LEU A 137 7.59 8.08 -15.32
CA LEU A 137 8.42 7.32 -14.37
C LEU A 137 7.72 7.18 -13.01
N GLU A 138 6.99 8.22 -12.60
CA GLU A 138 6.26 8.23 -11.33
C GLU A 138 5.06 7.26 -11.39
N VAL A 139 4.31 7.24 -12.50
CA VAL A 139 3.24 6.26 -12.72
C VAL A 139 3.77 4.82 -12.69
N GLU A 140 4.87 4.54 -13.39
CA GLU A 140 5.50 3.21 -13.38
C GLU A 140 5.95 2.80 -11.96
N THR A 141 6.54 3.73 -11.22
CA THR A 141 7.01 3.50 -9.85
C THR A 141 5.83 3.26 -8.91
N VAL A 142 4.78 4.09 -8.97
CA VAL A 142 3.55 3.92 -8.16
C VAL A 142 2.91 2.57 -8.44
N ILE A 143 2.80 2.15 -9.70
CA ILE A 143 2.26 0.84 -10.06
C ILE A 143 3.11 -0.27 -9.45
N LYS A 144 4.43 -0.21 -9.63
CA LYS A 144 5.36 -1.23 -9.11
C LYS A 144 5.31 -1.33 -7.59
N THR A 145 5.41 -0.19 -6.89
CA THR A 145 5.35 -0.14 -5.42
C THR A 145 3.98 -0.58 -4.91
N GLY A 146 2.89 -0.17 -5.55
CA GLY A 146 1.54 -0.59 -5.19
C GLY A 146 1.33 -2.10 -5.27
N ARG A 147 1.83 -2.73 -6.34
CA ARG A 147 1.79 -4.20 -6.47
C ARG A 147 2.59 -4.90 -5.36
N GLN A 148 3.72 -4.31 -4.96
CA GLN A 148 4.52 -4.83 -3.85
C GLN A 148 3.80 -4.70 -2.51
N ILE A 149 3.10 -3.58 -2.26
CA ILE A 149 2.28 -3.37 -1.05
C ILE A 149 1.17 -4.42 -0.97
N VAL A 150 0.46 -4.69 -2.07
CA VAL A 150 -0.56 -5.75 -2.15
C VAL A 150 0.03 -7.13 -1.88
N GLN A 151 1.15 -7.46 -2.54
CA GLN A 151 1.83 -8.76 -2.39
C GLN A 151 2.28 -9.02 -0.94
N LYS A 152 2.76 -7.97 -0.26
CA LYS A 152 3.21 -8.02 1.14
C LYS A 152 2.06 -7.86 2.15
N GLN A 153 0.81 -7.71 1.72
CA GLN A 153 -0.34 -7.49 2.59
C GLN A 153 -0.20 -6.23 3.49
N GLN A 154 0.41 -5.18 2.96
CA GLN A 154 0.64 -3.91 3.65
C GLN A 154 -0.52 -2.92 3.49
N THR A 155 -1.72 -3.44 3.23
CA THR A 155 -2.95 -2.67 3.03
C THR A 155 -4.15 -3.49 3.48
N ASP A 156 -5.14 -2.83 4.08
CA ASP A 156 -6.40 -3.46 4.50
C ASP A 156 -7.34 -3.73 3.32
N ASN A 157 -7.09 -3.09 2.17
CA ASN A 157 -7.90 -3.27 0.96
C ASN A 157 -7.05 -3.67 -0.26
N PRO A 158 -6.50 -4.90 -0.29
CA PRO A 158 -5.62 -5.35 -1.36
C PRO A 158 -6.31 -5.37 -2.73
N LYS A 159 -7.59 -5.78 -2.78
CA LYS A 159 -8.37 -5.84 -4.03
C LYS A 159 -8.62 -4.45 -4.60
N GLY A 160 -9.13 -3.52 -3.78
CA GLY A 160 -9.40 -2.17 -4.25
C GLY A 160 -8.12 -1.43 -4.65
N MET A 161 -7.01 -1.65 -3.95
CA MET A 161 -5.71 -1.13 -4.37
C MET A 161 -5.29 -1.73 -5.72
N ASP A 162 -5.43 -3.05 -5.90
CA ASP A 162 -5.06 -3.72 -7.15
C ASP A 162 -5.86 -3.18 -8.35
N GLU A 163 -7.17 -2.99 -8.17
CA GLU A 163 -8.07 -2.39 -9.16
C GLU A 163 -7.66 -0.95 -9.49
N GLN A 164 -7.38 -0.12 -8.48
CA GLN A 164 -6.94 1.28 -8.69
C GLN A 164 -5.65 1.37 -9.50
N LEU A 165 -4.65 0.52 -9.22
CA LEU A 165 -3.39 0.47 -9.96
C LEU A 165 -3.60 0.00 -11.41
N THR A 166 -4.53 -0.94 -11.62
CA THR A 166 -4.93 -1.40 -12.95
C THR A 166 -5.59 -0.28 -13.74
N SER A 167 -6.54 0.44 -13.13
CA SER A 167 -7.18 1.61 -13.75
C SER A 167 -6.18 2.72 -14.07
N LEU A 168 -5.24 3.01 -13.17
CA LEU A 168 -4.19 4.01 -13.40
C LEU A 168 -3.31 3.64 -14.60
N LYS A 169 -2.90 2.37 -14.69
CA LYS A 169 -2.14 1.84 -15.83
C LYS A 169 -2.91 1.98 -17.14
N PHE A 170 -4.19 1.59 -17.15
CA PHE A 170 -5.02 1.70 -18.35
C PHE A 170 -5.20 3.16 -18.78
N LEU A 171 -5.46 4.07 -17.84
CA LEU A 171 -5.61 5.49 -18.13
C LEU A 171 -4.32 6.07 -18.75
N TYR A 172 -3.15 5.79 -18.18
CA TYR A 172 -1.88 6.25 -18.74
C TYR A 172 -1.64 5.71 -20.15
N ASN A 173 -1.91 4.42 -20.39
CA ASN A 173 -1.72 3.80 -21.69
C ASN A 173 -2.69 4.35 -22.76
N ASP A 174 -3.95 4.57 -22.38
CA ASP A 174 -4.97 5.17 -23.25
C ASP A 174 -4.56 6.58 -23.67
N LEU A 175 -4.24 7.45 -22.71
CA LEU A 175 -3.78 8.81 -22.99
C LEU A 175 -2.49 8.81 -23.82
N GLY A 176 -1.54 7.93 -23.49
CA GLY A 176 -0.30 7.75 -24.25
C GLY A 176 -0.53 7.29 -25.69
N SER A 177 -1.62 6.59 -25.99
CA SER A 177 -1.98 6.20 -27.35
C SER A 177 -2.62 7.34 -28.16
N GLN A 178 -3.30 8.27 -27.49
CA GLN A 178 -3.97 9.41 -28.12
C GLN A 178 -3.01 10.56 -28.47
N VAL A 179 -1.88 10.67 -27.76
CA VAL A 179 -0.87 11.73 -27.99
C VAL A 179 0.33 11.28 -28.83
N ARG A 180 0.32 10.05 -29.36
CA ARG A 180 1.42 9.45 -30.12
C ARG A 180 1.23 9.59 -31.62
#